data_AF-A0A6G0J0E0-F1
#
_entry.id   AF-A0A6G0J0E0-F1
#
_cell.length_a   1.000
_cell.length_b   1.000
_cell.length_c   1.000
_cell.angle_alpha   90.00
_cell.angle_beta   90.00
_cell.angle_gamma   90.00
#
_symmetry.space_group_name_H-M   'P 1'
#
loop_
_entity.id
_entity.type
_entity.pdbx_description
1 polymer ?
#
loop_
_entity_poly.entity_id
_entity_poly.type
_entity_poly.pdbx_seq_one_letter_code
_entity_poly.pdbx_strand_id
1 'polypeptide(L)'
;MTDTEGVQDRKDTAEPALEEQVQRKYTKEPSLQEHVAGICTTDDMTYTEEIQMRTSPFWLNLLLNKTSQENTQLNLLLNKTSQENTQLNLHLENAIQEKRQLDVENQKLNMFLNSTLENFNLIEEEKKQLNLHLNESLKIITLQGAESKQLHQLLLNEQLNSMQLKAANEHQLSILFSTKMGFIWRFCNRDTLQCSHCPPGWTEHASRCFILSHEPKKWENARIECLDYGGDLAMVWNKEDQALLTNMTFQYVQQNPSEDFHSAWIGLQDMVQEGTFYWVNGDTSGMSFIGWIRSQITLWPTGT
;
A
#
# COMPACT_ATOMS: atom_id res chain seq x y z
N MET A 1 10.31 -29.26 32.87
CA MET A 1 9.67 -30.57 33.06
C MET A 1 9.86 -31.30 31.74
N THR A 2 10.89 -32.14 31.58
CA THR A 2 10.94 -33.57 32.02
C THR A 2 9.71 -34.31 31.51
N ASP A 3 9.75 -35.46 30.87
CA ASP A 3 10.80 -36.43 30.57
C ASP A 3 10.12 -37.52 29.70
N THR A 4 10.95 -38.33 29.00
CA THR A 4 10.87 -39.80 28.75
C THR A 4 9.50 -40.52 28.71
N GLU A 5 9.25 -41.54 27.89
CA GLU A 5 9.79 -42.92 27.86
C GLU A 5 9.19 -43.59 26.59
N GLY A 6 9.84 -44.46 25.83
CA GLY A 6 10.31 -45.80 26.19
C GLY A 6 9.33 -46.85 25.64
N VAL A 7 9.84 -47.91 24.99
CA VAL A 7 9.46 -49.32 25.17
C VAL A 7 10.04 -50.20 24.03
N GLN A 8 10.78 -51.20 24.49
CA GLN A 8 11.37 -52.35 23.82
C GLN A 8 10.35 -53.52 23.86
N ASP A 9 10.36 -54.43 22.86
CA ASP A 9 10.60 -55.89 23.01
C ASP A 9 9.87 -56.81 22.00
N ARG A 10 10.70 -57.66 21.35
CA ARG A 10 10.60 -59.12 21.05
C ARG A 10 9.30 -59.77 20.51
N LYS A 11 9.47 -60.60 19.45
CA LYS A 11 9.50 -62.09 19.56
C LYS A 11 9.78 -62.83 18.24
N ASP A 12 10.44 -63.97 18.41
CA ASP A 12 10.94 -64.97 17.45
C ASP A 12 9.87 -65.85 16.78
N THR A 13 10.18 -66.45 15.61
CA THR A 13 9.93 -67.90 15.33
C THR A 13 10.66 -68.45 14.08
N ALA A 14 11.60 -69.38 14.34
CA ALA A 14 11.95 -70.67 13.69
C ALA A 14 12.12 -70.93 12.16
N GLU A 15 13.27 -71.57 11.87
CA GLU A 15 13.84 -72.33 10.71
C GLU A 15 13.03 -73.60 10.24
N PRO A 16 13.46 -74.48 9.26
CA PRO A 16 14.79 -74.69 8.60
C PRO A 16 14.83 -75.02 7.08
N ALA A 17 16.05 -75.06 6.47
CA ALA A 17 16.62 -76.24 5.76
C ALA A 17 17.79 -75.95 4.74
N LEU A 18 18.97 -76.51 5.08
CA LEU A 18 20.02 -77.19 4.27
C LEU A 18 20.87 -76.42 3.21
N GLU A 19 22.18 -76.18 3.43
CA GLU A 19 23.39 -77.06 3.28
C GLU A 19 24.03 -76.94 1.87
N GLU A 20 25.34 -76.89 1.60
CA GLU A 20 26.54 -77.21 2.39
C GLU A 20 27.83 -76.59 1.74
N GLN A 21 28.65 -75.93 2.58
CA GLN A 21 30.11 -76.01 2.80
C GLN A 21 31.13 -76.27 1.65
N VAL A 22 32.33 -75.64 1.75
CA VAL A 22 33.60 -76.33 2.12
C VAL A 22 34.71 -75.31 2.43
N GLN A 23 35.18 -75.34 3.68
CA GLN A 23 36.57 -75.03 4.05
C GLN A 23 36.91 -75.77 5.34
N ARG A 24 37.86 -76.72 5.30
CA ARG A 24 38.81 -76.95 6.40
C ARG A 24 39.96 -77.89 6.02
N LYS A 25 40.96 -77.80 6.88
CA LYS A 25 42.40 -78.05 6.73
C LYS A 25 42.79 -79.36 7.45
N TYR A 26 43.86 -79.98 6.93
CA TYR A 26 44.92 -80.76 7.60
C TYR A 26 44.91 -82.31 7.73
N THR A 27 46.06 -82.84 7.27
CA THR A 27 46.93 -83.96 7.71
C THR A 27 46.53 -85.43 7.49
N LYS A 28 47.34 -86.13 6.66
CA LYS A 28 48.18 -87.30 7.05
C LYS A 28 49.02 -87.86 5.87
N GLU A 29 50.33 -87.97 6.08
CA GLU A 29 51.24 -88.98 5.48
C GLU A 29 50.80 -90.40 5.93
N PRO A 30 51.09 -91.51 5.21
CA PRO A 30 52.46 -92.06 5.17
C PRO A 30 52.87 -92.95 3.95
N SER A 31 54.19 -93.23 3.96
CA SER A 31 54.91 -94.47 3.59
C SER A 31 55.04 -94.94 2.14
N LEU A 32 56.31 -95.05 1.75
CA LEU A 32 56.90 -95.88 0.70
C LEU A 32 56.31 -97.30 0.61
N GLN A 33 56.16 -97.83 -0.61
CA GLN A 33 56.90 -99.03 -1.04
C GLN A 33 56.79 -99.32 -2.54
N GLU A 34 57.82 -100.04 -2.99
CA GLU A 34 58.32 -100.27 -4.34
C GLU A 34 57.45 -101.24 -5.17
N HIS A 35 57.64 -101.23 -6.49
CA HIS A 35 57.49 -102.43 -7.32
C HIS A 35 58.73 -102.56 -8.21
N VAL A 36 59.40 -103.71 -8.06
CA VAL A 36 60.57 -104.16 -8.79
C VAL A 36 60.14 -105.21 -9.81
N ALA A 37 60.80 -105.22 -10.98
CA ALA A 37 61.07 -106.41 -11.79
C ALA A 37 62.43 -106.13 -12.48
N GLY A 38 63.47 -106.97 -12.51
CA GLY A 38 63.62 -108.38 -12.18
C GLY A 38 64.18 -109.12 -13.40
N ILE A 39 65.51 -109.20 -13.56
CA ILE A 39 66.22 -110.28 -14.29
C ILE A 39 67.54 -110.56 -13.56
N CYS A 40 67.74 -111.81 -13.17
CA CYS A 40 68.95 -112.36 -12.53
C CYS A 40 69.78 -113.15 -13.55
N THR A 41 71.10 -113.25 -13.36
CA THR A 41 71.83 -114.55 -13.30
C THR A 41 73.18 -114.42 -12.56
N THR A 42 73.34 -115.30 -11.57
CA THR A 42 74.50 -116.07 -11.07
C THR A 42 75.92 -115.50 -11.05
N ASP A 43 76.43 -115.39 -9.82
CA ASP A 43 77.69 -115.96 -9.30
C ASP A 43 78.78 -116.28 -10.33
N ASP A 44 79.90 -115.55 -10.28
CA ASP A 44 81.13 -116.11 -9.69
C ASP A 44 82.25 -115.06 -9.58
N MET A 45 83.06 -115.25 -8.54
CA MET A 45 84.51 -114.97 -8.50
C MET A 45 85.04 -113.57 -8.86
N THR A 46 85.40 -112.80 -7.84
CA THR A 46 86.80 -112.53 -7.43
C THR A 46 87.47 -111.32 -8.07
N TYR A 47 88.10 -110.54 -7.20
CA TYR A 47 89.39 -109.86 -7.41
C TYR A 47 89.52 -108.87 -8.58
N THR A 48 89.65 -107.61 -8.17
CA THR A 48 90.61 -106.62 -8.67
C THR A 48 90.47 -106.11 -10.12
N GLU A 49 90.56 -104.78 -10.23
CA GLU A 49 90.80 -103.98 -11.44
C GLU A 49 89.59 -103.55 -12.26
N GLU A 50 88.92 -102.48 -11.82
CA GLU A 50 88.41 -101.46 -12.75
C GLU A 50 88.41 -100.05 -12.13
N ILE A 51 89.53 -99.71 -11.47
CA ILE A 51 90.01 -98.33 -11.40
C ILE A 51 90.60 -98.01 -12.79
N GLN A 52 89.78 -97.68 -13.78
CA GLN A 52 90.28 -97.01 -15.01
C GLN A 52 89.22 -96.40 -15.95
N MET A 53 88.06 -95.95 -15.46
CA MET A 53 87.18 -95.04 -16.23
C MET A 53 86.70 -93.80 -15.46
N ARG A 54 87.38 -93.44 -14.36
CA ARG A 54 87.24 -92.11 -13.71
C ARG A 54 88.55 -91.34 -13.57
N THR A 55 89.63 -91.82 -14.17
CA THR A 55 90.97 -91.20 -14.12
C THR A 55 91.52 -90.85 -15.51
N SER A 56 90.68 -90.86 -16.55
CA SER A 56 91.03 -90.25 -17.83
C SER A 56 90.79 -88.73 -17.76
N PRO A 57 91.80 -87.88 -18.00
CA PRO A 57 91.65 -86.42 -18.07
C PRO A 57 90.52 -85.98 -19.02
N PHE A 58 90.20 -86.81 -20.02
CA PHE A 58 89.19 -86.53 -21.02
C PHE A 58 87.76 -86.45 -20.46
N TRP A 59 87.34 -87.42 -19.64
CA TRP A 59 85.97 -87.43 -19.09
C TRP A 59 85.76 -86.37 -18.00
N LEU A 60 86.80 -86.12 -17.20
CA LEU A 60 86.80 -85.01 -16.23
C LEU A 60 86.71 -83.66 -16.95
N ASN A 61 87.48 -83.47 -18.03
CA ASN A 61 87.40 -82.27 -18.86
C ASN A 61 86.04 -82.13 -19.57
N LEU A 62 85.44 -83.23 -20.05
CA LEU A 62 84.12 -83.20 -20.69
C LEU A 62 83.02 -82.79 -19.70
N LEU A 63 83.02 -83.35 -18.49
CA LEU A 63 82.09 -82.96 -17.43
C LEU A 63 82.32 -81.52 -16.97
N LEU A 64 83.58 -81.12 -16.75
CA LEU A 64 83.94 -79.74 -16.40
C LEU A 64 83.47 -78.76 -17.49
N ASN A 65 83.63 -79.10 -18.76
CA ASN A 65 83.18 -78.26 -19.87
C ASN A 65 81.65 -78.17 -19.94
N LYS A 66 80.93 -79.29 -19.75
CA LYS A 66 79.47 -79.31 -19.71
C LYS A 66 78.93 -78.48 -18.53
N THR A 67 79.50 -78.64 -17.35
CA THR A 67 79.12 -77.87 -16.14
C THR A 67 79.51 -76.39 -16.28
N SER A 68 80.63 -76.09 -16.92
CA SER A 68 81.01 -74.71 -17.28
C SER A 68 79.98 -74.09 -18.22
N GLN A 69 79.57 -74.82 -19.26
CA GLN A 69 78.55 -74.37 -20.20
C GLN A 69 77.19 -74.16 -19.52
N GLU A 70 76.75 -75.10 -18.68
CA GLU A 70 75.53 -74.95 -17.87
C GLU A 70 75.61 -73.73 -16.94
N ASN A 71 76.75 -73.49 -16.28
CA ASN A 71 76.96 -72.29 -15.46
C ASN A 71 76.92 -70.99 -16.27
N THR A 72 77.47 -70.97 -17.49
CA THR A 72 77.36 -69.78 -18.36
C THR A 72 75.92 -69.50 -18.79
N GLN A 73 75.13 -70.54 -19.09
CA GLN A 73 73.71 -70.42 -19.41
C GLN A 73 72.90 -69.95 -18.19
N LEU A 74 73.19 -70.48 -17.01
CA LEU A 74 72.54 -70.08 -15.76
C LEU A 74 72.84 -68.62 -15.42
N ASN A 75 74.08 -68.17 -15.61
CA ASN A 75 74.48 -66.76 -15.41
C ASN A 75 73.79 -65.82 -16.41
N LEU A 76 73.65 -66.24 -17.68
CA LEU A 76 72.89 -65.48 -18.69
C LEU A 76 71.41 -65.36 -18.31
N LEU A 77 70.79 -66.45 -17.85
CA LEU A 77 69.41 -66.45 -17.40
C LEU A 77 69.23 -65.57 -16.16
N LEU A 78 70.12 -65.69 -15.18
CA LEU A 78 70.10 -64.89 -13.96
C LEU A 78 70.20 -63.39 -14.28
N ASN A 79 71.11 -63.01 -15.19
CA ASN A 79 71.25 -61.62 -15.64
C ASN A 79 69.99 -61.12 -16.38
N LYS A 80 69.37 -61.97 -17.21
CA LYS A 80 68.10 -61.63 -17.88
C LYS A 80 66.96 -61.44 -16.89
N THR A 81 66.79 -62.35 -15.94
CA THR A 81 65.77 -62.23 -14.87
C THR A 81 66.02 -61.02 -13.99
N SER A 82 67.28 -60.71 -13.67
CA SER A 82 67.65 -59.50 -12.95
C SER A 82 67.26 -58.24 -13.71
N GLN A 83 67.55 -58.18 -15.02
CA GLN A 83 67.16 -57.06 -15.87
C GLN A 83 65.63 -56.92 -15.97
N GLU A 84 64.89 -58.02 -16.15
CA GLU A 84 63.43 -58.02 -16.16
C GLU A 84 62.85 -57.49 -14.83
N ASN A 85 63.41 -57.91 -13.68
CA ASN A 85 63.00 -57.37 -12.37
C ASN A 85 63.27 -55.87 -12.23
N THR A 86 64.40 -55.36 -12.74
CA THR A 86 64.66 -53.91 -12.73
C THR A 86 63.65 -53.13 -13.58
N GLN A 87 63.26 -53.66 -14.75
CA GLN A 87 62.23 -53.05 -15.59
C GLN A 87 60.85 -53.09 -14.90
N LEU A 88 60.50 -54.22 -14.27
CA LEU A 88 59.25 -54.36 -13.54
C LEU A 88 59.15 -53.36 -12.38
N ASN A 89 60.24 -53.18 -11.62
CA ASN A 89 60.32 -52.21 -10.54
C ASN A 89 60.15 -50.77 -11.05
N LEU A 90 60.76 -50.42 -12.18
CA LEU A 90 60.58 -49.11 -12.80
C LEU A 90 59.11 -48.86 -13.19
N HIS A 91 58.46 -49.86 -13.80
CA HIS A 91 57.04 -49.77 -14.14
C HIS A 91 56.15 -49.63 -12.91
N LEU A 92 56.44 -50.37 -11.84
CA LEU A 92 55.72 -50.27 -10.58
C LEU A 92 55.85 -48.86 -9.97
N GLU A 93 57.05 -48.30 -9.93
CA GLU A 93 57.27 -46.94 -9.42
C GLU A 93 56.53 -45.89 -10.25
N ASN A 94 56.54 -46.00 -11.58
CA ASN A 94 55.76 -45.12 -12.46
C ASN A 94 54.26 -45.22 -12.19
N ALA A 95 53.72 -46.44 -12.04
CA ALA A 95 52.30 -46.64 -11.73
C ALA A 95 51.93 -46.07 -10.34
N ILE A 96 52.81 -46.20 -9.35
CA ILE A 96 52.62 -45.60 -8.02
C ILE A 96 52.62 -44.07 -8.11
N GLN A 97 53.51 -43.48 -8.91
CA GLN A 97 53.57 -42.03 -9.14
C GLN A 97 52.26 -41.52 -9.78
N GLU A 98 51.77 -42.19 -10.83
CA GLU A 98 50.50 -41.86 -11.49
C GLU A 98 49.32 -41.96 -10.52
N LYS A 99 49.27 -43.02 -9.71
CA LYS A 99 48.24 -43.17 -8.67
C LYS A 99 48.26 -42.00 -7.67
N ARG A 100 49.45 -41.58 -7.20
CA ARG A 100 49.57 -40.42 -6.31
C ARG A 100 49.04 -39.14 -6.96
N GLN A 101 49.29 -38.95 -8.26
CA GLN A 101 48.80 -37.79 -8.99
C GLN A 101 47.27 -37.80 -9.11
N LEU A 102 46.69 -38.96 -9.42
CA LEU A 102 45.24 -39.15 -9.45
C LEU A 102 44.60 -38.90 -8.08
N ASP A 103 45.24 -39.31 -6.98
CA ASP A 103 44.74 -39.05 -5.62
C ASP A 103 44.69 -37.55 -5.32
N VAL A 104 45.70 -36.78 -5.76
CA VAL A 104 45.72 -35.31 -5.61
C VAL A 104 44.62 -34.66 -6.46
N GLU A 105 44.41 -35.11 -7.69
CA GLU A 105 43.33 -34.61 -8.55
C GLU A 105 41.95 -34.91 -7.97
N ASN A 106 41.74 -36.11 -7.43
CA ASN A 106 40.50 -36.48 -6.75
C ASN A 106 40.24 -35.60 -5.51
N GLN A 107 41.28 -35.28 -4.73
CA GLN A 107 41.13 -34.36 -3.60
C GLN A 107 40.72 -32.95 -4.06
N LYS A 108 41.34 -32.42 -5.12
CA LYS A 108 40.95 -31.13 -5.71
C LYS A 108 39.52 -31.14 -6.21
N LEU A 109 39.11 -32.21 -6.88
CA LEU A 109 37.76 -32.37 -7.39
C LEU A 109 36.74 -32.40 -6.25
N ASN A 110 37.03 -33.10 -5.15
CA ASN A 110 36.18 -33.13 -3.97
C ASN A 110 36.05 -31.75 -3.31
N MET A 111 37.14 -30.99 -3.23
CA MET A 111 37.07 -29.60 -2.74
C MET A 111 36.18 -28.73 -3.63
N PHE A 112 36.33 -28.85 -4.95
CA PHE A 112 35.49 -28.11 -5.90
C PHE A 112 34.02 -28.51 -5.79
N LEU A 113 33.75 -29.81 -5.66
CA LEU A 113 32.40 -30.34 -5.49
C LEU A 113 31.74 -29.80 -4.23
N ASN A 114 32.44 -29.82 -3.09
CA ASN A 114 31.92 -29.30 -1.82
C ASN A 114 31.62 -27.80 -1.91
N SER A 115 32.52 -27.01 -2.52
CA SER A 115 32.27 -25.57 -2.74
C SER A 115 31.07 -25.33 -3.67
N THR A 116 30.91 -26.14 -4.72
CA THR A 116 29.77 -26.04 -5.63
C THR A 116 28.46 -26.37 -4.92
N LEU A 117 28.46 -27.38 -4.06
CA LEU A 117 27.30 -27.75 -3.25
C LEU A 117 26.90 -26.64 -2.28
N GLU A 118 27.88 -26.01 -1.62
CA GLU A 118 27.64 -24.88 -0.73
C GLU A 118 27.02 -23.69 -1.46
N ASN A 119 27.55 -23.35 -2.64
CA ASN A 119 26.98 -22.30 -3.50
C ASN A 119 25.54 -22.64 -3.93
N PHE A 120 25.27 -23.90 -4.29
CA PHE A 120 23.92 -24.34 -4.65
C PHE A 120 22.94 -24.15 -3.49
N ASN A 121 23.33 -24.55 -2.27
CA ASN A 121 22.50 -24.39 -1.07
C ASN A 121 22.23 -22.90 -0.77
N LEU A 122 23.24 -22.04 -0.96
CA LEU A 122 23.10 -20.59 -0.82
C LEU A 122 22.08 -20.02 -1.81
N ILE A 123 22.18 -20.39 -3.09
CA ILE A 123 21.24 -19.97 -4.13
C ILE A 123 19.81 -20.48 -3.82
N GLU A 124 19.68 -21.70 -3.30
CA GLU A 124 18.38 -22.23 -2.92
C GLU A 124 17.75 -21.43 -1.78
N GLU A 125 18.53 -21.00 -0.80
CA GLU A 125 18.06 -20.15 0.29
C GLU A 125 17.70 -18.75 -0.19
N GLU A 126 18.52 -18.11 -1.04
CA GLU A 126 18.19 -16.82 -1.65
C GLU A 126 16.90 -16.89 -2.47
N LYS A 127 16.67 -17.97 -3.19
CA LYS A 127 15.41 -18.20 -3.91
C LYS A 127 14.22 -18.26 -2.96
N LYS A 128 14.35 -18.89 -1.78
CA LYS A 128 13.27 -18.90 -0.78
C LYS A 128 12.99 -17.50 -0.27
N GLN A 129 14.04 -16.75 0.07
CA GLN A 129 13.91 -15.36 0.54
C GLN A 129 13.25 -14.47 -0.52
N LEU A 130 13.65 -14.61 -1.79
CA LEU A 130 13.08 -13.85 -2.90
C LEU A 130 11.58 -14.16 -3.09
N ASN A 131 11.18 -15.43 -2.95
CA ASN A 131 9.77 -15.80 -3.02
C ASN A 131 8.94 -15.23 -1.87
N LEU A 132 9.50 -15.17 -0.65
CA LEU A 132 8.84 -14.52 0.49
C LEU A 132 8.65 -13.03 0.21
N HIS A 133 9.71 -12.33 -0.22
CA HIS A 133 9.64 -10.91 -0.54
C HIS A 133 8.66 -10.62 -1.68
N LEU A 134 8.63 -11.47 -2.71
CA LEU A 134 7.68 -11.37 -3.82
C LEU A 134 6.23 -11.49 -3.32
N ASN A 135 5.94 -12.48 -2.47
CA ASN A 135 4.61 -12.68 -1.92
C ASN A 135 4.16 -11.52 -1.03
N GLU A 136 5.07 -10.95 -0.23
CA GLU A 136 4.79 -9.77 0.59
C GLU A 136 4.54 -8.53 -0.27
N SER A 137 5.37 -8.32 -1.29
CA SER A 137 5.20 -7.24 -2.26
C SER A 137 3.86 -7.35 -3.00
N LEU A 138 3.47 -8.55 -3.41
CA LEU A 138 2.17 -8.82 -4.05
C LEU A 138 1.00 -8.47 -3.13
N LYS A 139 1.07 -8.82 -1.84
CA LYS A 139 0.04 -8.43 -0.86
C LYS A 139 -0.11 -6.92 -0.79
N ILE A 140 0.99 -6.18 -0.68
CA ILE A 140 0.99 -4.71 -0.62
C ILE A 140 0.34 -4.12 -1.88
N ILE A 141 0.74 -4.58 -3.07
CA ILE A 141 0.18 -4.11 -4.34
C ILE A 141 -1.33 -4.36 -4.42
N THR A 142 -1.81 -5.54 -3.99
CA THR A 142 -3.24 -5.84 -3.99
C THR A 142 -4.04 -4.97 -3.03
N LEU A 143 -3.50 -4.68 -1.84
CA LEU A 143 -4.12 -3.80 -0.85
C LEU A 143 -4.19 -2.36 -1.36
N GLN A 144 -3.08 -1.83 -1.86
CA GLN A 144 -3.03 -0.49 -2.46
C GLN A 144 -3.99 -0.36 -3.65
N GLY A 145 -4.12 -1.42 -4.46
CA GLY A 145 -5.10 -1.48 -5.55
C GLY A 145 -6.55 -1.41 -5.07
N ALA A 146 -6.87 -2.04 -3.93
CA ALA A 146 -8.21 -1.97 -3.34
C ALA A 146 -8.50 -0.58 -2.74
N GLU A 147 -7.53 0.00 -2.01
CA GLU A 147 -7.64 1.36 -1.45
C GLU A 147 -7.80 2.41 -2.55
N SER A 148 -7.04 2.31 -3.64
CA SER A 148 -7.16 3.23 -4.77
C SER A 148 -8.55 3.20 -5.41
N LYS A 149 -9.15 2.01 -5.54
CA LYS A 149 -10.53 1.87 -6.03
C LYS A 149 -11.55 2.50 -5.08
N GLN A 150 -11.39 2.28 -3.77
CA GLN A 150 -12.26 2.89 -2.76
C GLN A 150 -12.15 4.41 -2.79
N LEU A 151 -10.93 4.95 -2.87
CA LEU A 151 -10.69 6.39 -2.94
C LEU A 151 -11.28 7.00 -4.22
N HIS A 152 -11.15 6.33 -5.36
CA HIS A 152 -11.76 6.78 -6.61
C HIS A 152 -13.29 6.82 -6.53
N GLN A 153 -13.91 5.83 -5.88
CA GLN A 153 -15.35 5.81 -5.66
C GLN A 153 -15.80 6.97 -4.74
N LEU A 154 -15.04 7.24 -3.67
CA LEU A 154 -15.33 8.37 -2.77
C LEU A 154 -15.24 9.71 -3.52
N LEU A 155 -14.21 9.89 -4.34
CA LEU A 155 -14.03 11.08 -5.16
C LEU A 155 -15.21 11.30 -6.12
N LEU A 156 -15.68 10.25 -6.80
CA LEU A 156 -16.85 10.31 -7.68
C LEU A 156 -18.12 10.72 -6.91
N ASN A 157 -18.32 10.15 -5.71
CA ASN A 157 -19.47 10.50 -4.88
C ASN A 157 -19.43 11.96 -4.43
N GLU A 158 -18.26 12.46 -4.03
CA GLU A 158 -18.08 13.87 -3.63
C GLU A 158 -18.33 14.83 -4.79
N GLN A 159 -17.82 14.51 -5.99
CA GLN A 159 -18.09 15.28 -7.20
C GLN A 159 -19.57 15.30 -7.55
N LEU A 160 -20.28 14.16 -7.43
CA LEU A 160 -21.71 14.09 -7.65
C LEU A 160 -22.48 14.96 -6.65
N ASN A 161 -22.14 14.87 -5.36
CA ASN A 161 -22.77 15.66 -4.31
C ASN A 161 -22.53 17.17 -4.54
N SER A 162 -21.32 17.55 -4.96
CA SER A 162 -21.00 18.93 -5.33
C SER A 162 -21.84 19.44 -6.49
N MET A 163 -21.98 18.63 -7.56
CA MET A 163 -22.84 18.98 -8.70
C MET A 163 -24.31 19.11 -8.31
N GLN A 164 -24.82 18.19 -7.48
CA GLN A 164 -26.19 18.25 -6.99
C GLN A 164 -26.44 19.49 -6.12
N LEU A 165 -25.51 19.80 -5.22
CA LEU A 165 -25.62 20.98 -4.36
C LEU A 165 -25.58 22.27 -5.19
N LYS A 166 -24.72 22.33 -6.20
CA LYS A 166 -24.65 23.46 -7.13
C LYS A 166 -25.96 23.62 -7.90
N ALA A 167 -26.50 22.54 -8.46
CA ALA A 167 -27.77 22.58 -9.18
C ALA A 167 -28.94 23.00 -8.28
N ALA A 168 -28.98 22.49 -7.04
CA ALA A 168 -29.97 22.89 -6.05
C ALA A 168 -29.86 24.38 -5.70
N ASN A 169 -28.64 24.89 -5.50
CA ASN A 169 -28.42 26.30 -5.24
C ASN A 169 -28.80 27.20 -6.43
N GLU A 170 -28.42 26.81 -7.66
CA GLU A 170 -28.84 27.49 -8.89
C GLU A 170 -30.37 27.53 -9.02
N HIS A 171 -31.04 26.42 -8.71
CA HIS A 171 -32.50 26.38 -8.66
C HIS A 171 -33.05 27.35 -7.61
N GLN A 172 -32.53 27.36 -6.38
CA GLN A 172 -32.99 28.27 -5.33
C GLN A 172 -32.81 29.74 -5.74
N LEU A 173 -31.67 30.09 -6.31
CA LEU A 173 -31.39 31.44 -6.81
C LEU A 173 -32.36 31.84 -7.93
N SER A 174 -32.72 30.91 -8.83
CA SER A 174 -33.71 31.18 -9.88
C SER A 174 -35.10 31.50 -9.31
N ILE A 175 -35.49 30.89 -8.19
CA ILE A 175 -36.74 31.19 -7.50
C ILE A 175 -36.64 32.56 -6.82
N LEU A 176 -35.59 32.78 -6.03
CA LEU A 176 -35.40 34.01 -5.27
C LEU A 176 -35.39 35.24 -6.17
N PHE A 177 -34.71 35.15 -7.31
CA PHE A 177 -34.57 36.25 -8.26
C PHE A 177 -35.60 36.23 -9.39
N SER A 178 -36.64 35.41 -9.27
CA SER A 178 -37.77 35.40 -10.18
C SER A 178 -38.48 36.76 -10.22
N THR A 179 -39.01 37.13 -11.38
CA THR A 179 -39.86 38.32 -11.55
C THR A 179 -41.08 38.29 -10.63
N LYS A 180 -41.55 37.08 -10.24
CA LYS A 180 -42.66 36.92 -9.27
C LYS A 180 -42.33 37.48 -7.88
N MET A 181 -41.07 37.48 -7.48
CA MET A 181 -40.60 38.00 -6.18
C MET A 181 -40.07 39.44 -6.29
N GLY A 182 -40.20 40.08 -7.46
CA GLY A 182 -39.68 41.42 -7.73
C GLY A 182 -40.18 42.49 -6.74
N PHE A 183 -41.40 42.36 -6.23
CA PHE A 183 -41.96 43.30 -5.27
C PHE A 183 -41.23 43.27 -3.91
N ILE A 184 -40.77 42.09 -3.47
CA ILE A 184 -40.04 41.93 -2.20
C ILE A 184 -38.66 42.57 -2.31
N TRP A 185 -38.01 42.47 -3.48
CA TRP A 185 -36.72 43.12 -3.73
C TRP A 185 -36.77 44.65 -3.69
N ARG A 186 -37.96 45.28 -3.68
CA ARG A 186 -38.09 46.72 -3.40
C ARG A 186 -37.62 47.07 -1.97
N PHE A 187 -37.73 46.12 -1.05
CA PHE A 187 -37.43 46.27 0.37
C PHE A 187 -36.18 45.50 0.80
N CYS A 188 -35.53 44.79 -0.13
CA CYS A 188 -34.40 43.93 0.18
C CYS A 188 -33.20 44.28 -0.70
N ASN A 189 -32.02 44.33 -0.08
CA ASN A 189 -30.77 44.40 -0.81
C ASN A 189 -30.50 43.05 -1.48
N ARG A 190 -30.26 43.09 -2.80
CA ARG A 190 -30.09 41.89 -3.63
C ARG A 190 -28.78 41.15 -3.37
N ASP A 191 -27.74 41.89 -2.94
CA ASP A 191 -26.40 41.36 -2.72
C ASP A 191 -26.24 40.81 -1.31
N THR A 192 -26.79 41.49 -0.30
CA THR A 192 -26.68 41.07 1.11
C THR A 192 -27.86 40.22 1.59
N LEU A 193 -28.93 40.10 0.79
CA LEU A 193 -30.20 39.44 1.16
C LEU A 193 -30.87 40.03 2.41
N GLN A 194 -30.45 41.22 2.84
CA GLN A 194 -31.04 41.91 3.98
C GLN A 194 -32.27 42.67 3.54
N CYS A 195 -33.39 42.42 4.21
CA CYS A 195 -34.65 43.11 4.00
C CYS A 195 -34.91 44.10 5.13
N SER A 196 -35.43 45.27 4.80
CA SER A 196 -35.96 46.24 5.76
C SER A 196 -37.49 46.28 5.67
N HIS A 197 -38.16 46.57 6.77
CA HIS A 197 -39.62 46.71 6.78
C HIS A 197 -40.08 47.97 6.04
N CYS A 198 -39.25 49.01 6.02
CA CYS A 198 -39.50 50.25 5.32
C CYS A 198 -38.45 50.51 4.23
N PRO A 199 -38.79 51.26 3.16
CA PRO A 199 -37.80 51.65 2.16
C PRO A 199 -36.66 52.50 2.76
N PRO A 200 -35.50 52.56 2.11
CA PRO A 200 -34.40 53.41 2.57
C PRO A 200 -34.84 54.87 2.80
N GLY A 201 -34.49 55.44 3.96
CA GLY A 201 -34.87 56.81 4.34
C GLY A 201 -36.22 56.96 5.05
N TRP A 202 -37.00 55.88 5.16
CA TRP A 202 -38.26 55.88 5.89
C TRP A 202 -38.08 55.41 7.34
N THR A 203 -38.84 56.02 8.25
CA THR A 203 -38.89 55.65 9.66
C THR A 203 -40.04 54.68 9.91
N GLU A 204 -39.73 53.50 10.46
CA GLU A 204 -40.74 52.52 10.84
C GLU A 204 -41.38 52.88 12.18
N HIS A 205 -42.71 52.86 12.23
CA HIS A 205 -43.48 52.92 13.47
C HIS A 205 -44.79 52.15 13.33
N ALA A 206 -45.04 51.23 14.27
CA ALA A 206 -46.28 50.45 14.33
C ALA A 206 -46.67 49.78 12.98
N SER A 207 -45.71 49.14 12.33
CA SER A 207 -45.89 48.49 11.01
C SER A 207 -46.28 49.45 9.87
N ARG A 208 -46.03 50.76 10.05
CA ARG A 208 -46.15 51.79 9.02
C ARG A 208 -44.81 52.48 8.82
N CYS A 209 -44.64 53.05 7.64
CA CYS A 209 -43.43 53.76 7.26
C CYS A 209 -43.77 55.25 7.10
N PHE A 210 -42.96 56.12 7.69
CA PHE A 210 -43.12 57.57 7.63
C PHE A 210 -41.87 58.22 7.02
N ILE A 211 -42.06 59.21 6.16
CA ILE A 211 -40.98 60.05 5.65
C ILE A 211 -41.39 61.51 5.76
N LEU A 212 -40.44 62.37 6.09
CA LEU A 212 -40.62 63.81 6.09
C LEU A 212 -40.08 64.36 4.77
N SER A 213 -40.95 64.94 3.92
CA SER A 213 -40.50 65.71 2.76
C SER A 213 -39.90 67.04 3.22
N HIS A 214 -38.79 67.42 2.58
CA HIS A 214 -38.02 68.62 2.93
C HIS A 214 -38.40 69.82 2.04
N GLU A 215 -39.08 69.59 0.92
CA GLU A 215 -39.47 70.65 0.01
C GLU A 215 -40.81 71.28 0.43
N PRO A 216 -40.88 72.62 0.59
CA PRO A 216 -42.14 73.29 0.90
C PRO A 216 -43.10 73.21 -0.29
N LYS A 217 -44.29 72.65 -0.06
CA LYS A 217 -45.33 72.49 -1.08
C LYS A 217 -46.70 72.92 -0.53
N LYS A 218 -47.63 73.24 -1.42
CA LYS A 218 -49.06 73.33 -1.09
C LYS A 218 -49.58 71.94 -0.72
N TRP A 219 -50.63 71.86 0.09
CA TRP A 219 -51.17 70.59 0.60
C TRP A 219 -51.47 69.59 -0.52
N GLU A 220 -52.08 70.03 -1.62
CA GLU A 220 -52.46 69.16 -2.74
C GLU A 220 -51.21 68.59 -3.44
N ASN A 221 -50.19 69.42 -3.62
CA ASN A 221 -48.92 69.01 -4.24
C ASN A 221 -48.11 68.09 -3.32
N ALA A 222 -48.16 68.34 -2.00
CA ALA A 222 -47.55 67.46 -1.01
C ALA A 222 -48.22 66.08 -1.01
N ARG A 223 -49.56 66.05 -1.16
CA ARG A 223 -50.30 64.79 -1.31
C ARG A 223 -49.92 64.03 -2.57
N ILE A 224 -49.82 64.71 -3.71
CA ILE A 224 -49.38 64.10 -4.98
C ILE A 224 -47.99 63.48 -4.82
N GLU A 225 -47.05 64.19 -4.19
CA GLU A 225 -45.71 63.66 -3.92
C GLU A 225 -45.75 62.39 -3.04
N CYS A 226 -46.55 62.39 -1.96
CA CYS A 226 -46.69 61.20 -1.12
C CYS A 226 -47.31 60.01 -1.89
N LEU A 227 -48.25 60.27 -2.79
CA LEU A 227 -48.82 59.27 -3.69
C LEU A 227 -47.79 58.73 -4.69
N ASP A 228 -46.92 59.59 -5.22
CA ASP A 228 -45.82 59.19 -6.10
C ASP A 228 -44.79 58.30 -5.38
N TYR A 229 -44.58 58.52 -4.08
CA TYR A 229 -43.81 57.62 -3.22
C TYR A 229 -44.51 56.29 -2.90
N GLY A 230 -45.76 56.10 -3.33
CA GLY A 230 -46.56 54.91 -3.06
C GLY A 230 -47.25 54.90 -1.69
N GLY A 231 -47.33 56.05 -1.01
CA GLY A 231 -48.05 56.27 0.24
C GLY A 231 -49.15 57.32 0.10
N ASP A 232 -49.49 58.00 1.19
CA ASP A 232 -50.34 59.21 1.22
C ASP A 232 -49.87 60.07 2.40
N LEU A 233 -50.39 61.29 2.56
CA LEU A 233 -50.07 62.15 3.70
C LEU A 233 -50.37 61.44 5.03
N ALA A 234 -49.51 61.66 6.03
CA ALA A 234 -49.55 60.92 7.30
C ALA A 234 -50.88 61.10 8.04
N MET A 235 -51.44 59.98 8.52
CA MET A 235 -52.61 59.96 9.41
C MET A 235 -52.17 59.68 10.84
N VAL A 236 -52.77 60.41 11.79
CA VAL A 236 -52.50 60.26 13.23
C VAL A 236 -53.60 59.40 13.85
N TRP A 237 -53.28 58.16 14.21
CA TRP A 237 -54.24 57.22 14.77
C TRP A 237 -54.24 57.20 16.30
N ASN A 238 -53.15 57.60 16.92
CA ASN A 238 -52.98 57.62 18.37
C ASN A 238 -51.96 58.69 18.80
N LYS A 239 -51.70 58.78 20.11
CA LYS A 239 -50.78 59.79 20.66
C LYS A 239 -49.32 59.49 20.30
N GLU A 240 -49.00 58.23 20.08
CA GLU A 240 -47.66 57.75 19.72
C GLU A 240 -47.28 58.21 18.31
N ASP A 241 -48.21 58.17 17.36
CA ASP A 241 -48.06 58.75 16.02
C ASP A 241 -47.78 60.25 16.10
N GLN A 242 -48.58 60.97 16.89
CA GLN A 242 -48.41 62.41 17.07
C GLN A 242 -47.02 62.72 17.64
N ALA A 243 -46.56 61.95 18.63
CA ALA A 243 -45.23 62.10 19.22
C ALA A 243 -44.11 61.79 18.20
N LEU A 244 -44.26 60.73 17.40
CA LEU A 244 -43.32 60.38 16.34
C LEU A 244 -43.17 61.52 15.33
N LEU A 245 -44.28 61.98 14.75
CA LEU A 245 -44.26 63.04 13.73
C LEU A 245 -43.67 64.34 14.28
N THR A 246 -43.99 64.68 15.54
CA THR A 246 -43.42 65.85 16.23
C THR A 246 -41.90 65.70 16.42
N ASN A 247 -41.43 64.50 16.79
CA ASN A 247 -40.01 64.24 16.97
C ASN A 247 -39.26 64.28 15.63
N MET A 248 -39.83 63.74 14.55
CA MET A 248 -39.23 63.79 13.21
C MET A 248 -39.03 65.24 12.74
N THR A 249 -40.02 66.11 12.91
CA THR A 249 -39.89 67.52 12.52
C THR A 249 -38.91 68.27 13.42
N PHE A 250 -38.92 68.02 14.73
CA PHE A 250 -37.96 68.64 15.66
C PHE A 250 -36.52 68.24 15.34
N GLN A 251 -36.26 66.95 15.09
CA GLN A 251 -34.93 66.47 14.72
C GLN A 251 -34.45 67.09 13.41
N TYR A 252 -35.34 67.23 12.42
CA TYR A 252 -35.01 67.85 11.15
C TYR A 252 -34.53 69.30 11.32
N VAL A 253 -35.28 70.11 12.08
CA VAL A 253 -34.92 71.52 12.36
C VAL A 253 -33.57 71.60 13.08
N GLN A 254 -33.33 70.73 14.05
CA GLN A 254 -32.07 70.72 14.80
C GLN A 254 -30.87 70.33 13.94
N GLN A 255 -31.07 69.44 12.96
CA GLN A 255 -30.03 69.01 12.03
C GLN A 255 -29.77 70.03 10.91
N ASN A 256 -30.78 70.83 10.56
CA ASN A 256 -30.73 71.78 9.45
C ASN A 256 -31.05 73.22 9.92
N PRO A 257 -30.21 73.82 10.79
CA PRO A 257 -30.50 75.13 11.40
C PRO A 257 -30.50 76.31 10.41
N SER A 258 -29.99 76.09 9.19
CA SER A 258 -29.96 77.10 8.12
C SER A 258 -31.19 77.06 7.21
N GLU A 259 -32.08 76.08 7.38
CA GLU A 259 -33.29 75.95 6.59
C GLU A 259 -34.49 76.57 7.29
N ASP A 260 -35.32 77.27 6.52
CA ASP A 260 -36.55 77.88 7.01
C ASP A 260 -37.70 76.85 7.07
N PHE A 261 -37.61 75.91 8.01
CA PHE A 261 -38.60 74.87 8.22
C PHE A 261 -39.44 75.16 9.47
N HIS A 262 -40.75 75.32 9.28
CA HIS A 262 -41.69 75.65 10.38
C HIS A 262 -42.73 74.57 10.67
N SER A 263 -43.17 73.83 9.64
CA SER A 263 -44.28 72.89 9.76
C SER A 263 -44.29 71.89 8.61
N ALA A 264 -44.91 70.73 8.84
CA ALA A 264 -45.15 69.71 7.84
C ALA A 264 -46.65 69.47 7.65
N TRP A 265 -47.08 69.22 6.42
CA TRP A 265 -48.46 68.81 6.14
C TRP A 265 -48.72 67.39 6.65
N ILE A 266 -49.91 67.18 7.21
CA ILE A 266 -50.48 65.87 7.52
C ILE A 266 -51.74 65.65 6.68
N GLY A 267 -52.26 64.43 6.68
CA GLY A 267 -53.39 64.04 5.84
C GLY A 267 -54.76 64.54 6.30
N LEU A 268 -54.85 65.55 7.15
CA LEU A 268 -56.11 66.10 7.63
C LEU A 268 -56.55 67.29 6.75
N GLN A 269 -57.81 67.32 6.33
CA GLN A 269 -58.38 68.38 5.50
C GLN A 269 -59.86 68.62 5.80
N ASP A 270 -60.37 69.80 5.50
CA ASP A 270 -61.78 70.20 5.62
C ASP A 270 -62.37 70.72 4.29
N MET A 271 -61.64 70.54 3.18
CA MET A 271 -62.04 70.97 1.84
C MET A 271 -63.31 70.28 1.32
N VAL A 272 -63.65 69.09 1.85
CA VAL A 272 -64.90 68.38 1.49
C VAL A 272 -66.12 69.08 2.08
N GLN A 273 -66.03 69.49 3.33
CA GLN A 273 -67.09 70.19 4.04
C GLN A 273 -66.46 71.08 5.11
N GLU A 274 -66.51 72.39 4.89
CA GLU A 274 -65.98 73.40 5.81
C GLU A 274 -66.45 73.14 7.25
N GLY A 275 -65.51 73.17 8.21
CA GLY A 275 -65.77 72.89 9.62
C GLY A 275 -65.86 71.40 9.98
N THR A 276 -65.75 70.48 9.02
CA THR A 276 -65.65 69.04 9.26
C THR A 276 -64.34 68.51 8.70
N PHE A 277 -63.49 67.99 9.59
CA PHE A 277 -62.19 67.44 9.19
C PHE A 277 -62.33 65.97 8.76
N TYR A 278 -61.64 65.62 7.69
CA TYR A 278 -61.50 64.27 7.18
C TYR A 278 -60.03 63.98 6.96
N TRP A 279 -59.62 62.76 7.28
CA TRP A 279 -58.35 62.23 6.82
C TRP A 279 -58.39 61.97 5.31
N VAL A 280 -57.22 61.86 4.69
CA VAL A 280 -57.05 61.57 3.25
C VAL A 280 -57.75 60.29 2.77
N ASN A 281 -58.03 59.35 3.68
CA ASN A 281 -58.81 58.13 3.43
C ASN A 281 -60.34 58.31 3.57
N GLY A 282 -60.81 59.51 3.93
CA GLY A 282 -62.22 59.84 4.17
C GLY A 282 -62.73 59.57 5.59
N ASP A 283 -61.88 59.10 6.50
CA ASP A 283 -62.28 58.84 7.89
C ASP A 283 -62.33 60.15 8.72
N THR A 284 -63.24 60.20 9.67
CA THR A 284 -63.42 61.30 10.64
C THR A 284 -62.99 60.89 12.05
N SER A 285 -62.51 59.67 12.25
CA SER A 285 -62.08 59.16 13.56
C SER A 285 -60.70 59.72 13.98
N GLY A 286 -60.35 59.56 15.27
CA GLY A 286 -59.01 59.90 15.77
C GLY A 286 -58.75 61.40 16.04
N MET A 287 -59.74 62.27 15.86
CA MET A 287 -59.59 63.72 16.10
C MET A 287 -59.15 64.09 17.53
N SER A 288 -59.43 63.21 18.52
CA SER A 288 -59.07 63.41 19.93
C SER A 288 -57.57 63.27 20.22
N PHE A 289 -56.78 62.75 19.29
CA PHE A 289 -55.34 62.52 19.45
C PHE A 289 -54.49 63.65 18.86
N ILE A 290 -55.11 64.52 18.05
CA ILE A 290 -54.44 65.64 17.40
C ILE A 290 -54.19 66.74 18.43
N GLY A 291 -52.91 67.07 18.65
CA GLY A 291 -52.49 68.14 19.54
C GLY A 291 -52.66 69.51 18.90
N TRP A 292 -53.90 69.99 18.80
CA TRP A 292 -54.19 71.32 18.25
C TRP A 292 -53.45 72.41 19.04
N ILE A 293 -52.70 73.26 18.33
CA ILE A 293 -52.16 74.49 18.93
C ILE A 293 -53.36 75.37 19.30
N ARG A 294 -53.40 75.87 20.55
CA ARG A 294 -54.54 76.55 21.20
C ARG A 294 -55.08 77.81 20.49
N SER A 295 -54.64 78.14 19.28
CA SER A 295 -55.07 79.31 18.51
C SER A 295 -55.16 79.11 16.98
N GLN A 296 -55.30 77.89 16.45
CA GLN A 296 -55.35 77.65 14.99
C GLN A 296 -56.60 76.92 14.46
N ILE A 297 -57.75 77.06 15.13
CA ILE A 297 -59.04 76.87 14.45
C ILE A 297 -59.53 78.27 14.05
N THR A 298 -58.83 78.89 13.10
CA THR A 298 -59.35 80.05 12.38
C THR A 298 -59.68 79.58 10.98
N LEU A 299 -60.99 79.47 10.73
CA LEU A 299 -61.61 79.39 9.40
C LEU A 299 -60.85 80.32 8.45
N TRP A 300 -60.54 79.84 7.24
CA TRP A 300 -59.97 80.68 6.19
C TRP A 300 -60.82 81.96 6.04
N PRO A 301 -60.24 83.16 5.88
CA PRO A 301 -61.03 84.35 5.61
C PRO A 301 -61.68 84.16 4.24
N THR A 302 -63.01 84.15 4.22
CA THR A 302 -63.81 84.17 2.99
C THR A 302 -63.31 85.32 2.10
N GLY A 303 -62.87 84.99 0.90
CA GLY A 303 -62.60 85.97 -0.14
C GLY A 303 -63.83 86.87 -0.36
N THR A 304 -63.55 88.17 -0.45
CA THR A 304 -64.47 89.24 -0.83
C THR A 304 -65.16 88.99 -2.15
#